data_AF-A0ABD2P7E1-F1
#
_entry.id   AF-A0ABD2P7E1-F1
#
_cell.length_a   1.000
_cell.length_b   1.000
_cell.length_c   1.000
_cell.angle_alpha   90.00
_cell.angle_beta   90.00
_cell.angle_gamma   90.00
#
_symmetry.space_group_name_H-M   'P 1'
#
loop_
_entity.id
_entity.type
_entity.pdbx_description
1 polymer ?
#
loop_
_entity_poly.entity_id
_entity_poly.type
_entity_poly.pdbx_seq_one_letter_code
_entity_poly.pdbx_strand_id
1 'polypeptide(L)'
;MCYMHVIYFGMSVSQKTAKSFEWFLIRSCGFHTSSNLNTFWVRDEKGGYKGGTAKIPPITERIPEGLKELKKEIFLFGKEVHDEFHGINNPLLIRPGEIDIKWKFGYEASLDHWVTSADSDHNEGMSNCELSLTKDGKGLFSGELCKIAPKDGRIARAGYCNMKTKTFRLHVFNLRSMYRSMRRYTHRT
;
A
#
# COMPACT_ATOMS: atom_id res chain seq x y z
N MET A 1 45.36 4.83 13.01
CA MET A 1 46.57 4.82 12.16
C MET A 1 46.45 3.64 11.19
N CYS A 2 46.58 3.92 9.89
CA CYS A 2 47.02 3.00 8.83
C CYS A 2 46.03 1.87 8.40
N TYR A 3 45.55 1.71 7.17
CA TYR A 3 45.90 2.27 5.85
C TYR A 3 44.65 2.32 4.93
N MET A 4 44.56 3.36 4.10
CA MET A 4 43.73 3.39 2.89
C MET A 4 44.39 2.55 1.79
N HIS A 5 43.58 1.81 1.03
CA HIS A 5 43.96 1.33 -0.30
C HIS A 5 43.00 1.93 -1.33
N VAL A 6 43.48 2.91 -2.07
CA VAL A 6 42.84 3.46 -3.27
C VAL A 6 43.50 2.77 -4.46
N ILE A 7 42.69 2.13 -5.31
CA ILE A 7 43.17 1.62 -6.59
C ILE A 7 42.55 2.51 -7.66
N TYR A 8 43.37 3.41 -8.21
CA TYR A 8 43.12 4.10 -9.46
C TYR A 8 43.52 3.18 -10.62
N PHE A 9 42.63 3.02 -11.60
CA PHE A 9 43.03 2.66 -12.96
C PHE A 9 42.42 3.67 -13.91
N GLY A 10 43.27 4.60 -14.37
CA GLY A 10 43.03 5.38 -15.57
C GLY A 10 43.72 4.70 -16.74
N MET A 11 43.01 4.53 -17.85
CA MET A 11 43.63 4.48 -19.17
C MET A 11 42.80 5.32 -20.13
N SER A 12 43.41 6.44 -20.51
CA SER A 12 43.23 7.17 -21.76
C SER A 12 43.41 6.23 -22.96
N VAL A 13 42.74 6.50 -24.09
CA VAL A 13 43.39 6.69 -25.40
C VAL A 13 42.36 7.02 -26.51
N SER A 14 42.73 8.06 -27.25
CA SER A 14 42.45 8.40 -28.66
C SER A 14 41.06 8.85 -29.11
N GLN A 15 40.97 10.16 -29.28
CA GLN A 15 40.15 10.82 -30.29
C GLN A 15 40.42 10.25 -31.69
N LYS A 16 39.36 10.05 -32.48
CA LYS A 16 39.38 10.31 -33.93
C LYS A 16 38.04 10.92 -34.35
N THR A 17 38.18 12.09 -34.96
CA THR A 17 37.22 12.89 -35.69
C THR A 17 36.55 12.14 -36.83
N ALA A 18 35.24 12.29 -37.00
CA ALA A 18 34.62 12.43 -38.32
C ALA A 18 33.23 13.07 -38.18
N LYS A 19 33.07 14.22 -38.84
CA LYS A 19 31.82 14.89 -39.10
C LYS A 19 30.97 14.01 -40.03
N SER A 20 29.72 13.76 -39.69
CA SER A 20 28.65 13.70 -40.70
C SER A 20 27.32 13.91 -40.03
N PHE A 21 26.61 14.90 -40.55
CA PHE A 21 25.38 15.47 -40.06
C PHE A 21 24.29 14.88 -40.95
N GLU A 22 23.64 13.79 -40.55
CA GLU A 22 22.56 13.23 -41.36
C GLU A 22 21.49 12.48 -40.54
N TRP A 23 20.27 13.00 -40.69
CA TRP A 23 18.94 12.41 -40.54
C TRP A 23 18.52 11.83 -39.19
N PHE A 24 17.77 12.68 -38.45
CA PHE A 24 16.73 12.27 -37.51
C PHE A 24 15.69 11.38 -38.23
N LEU A 25 15.92 10.07 -38.22
CA LEU A 25 14.86 9.09 -38.46
C LEU A 25 14.34 8.66 -37.10
N ILE A 26 13.08 9.02 -36.83
CA ILE A 26 12.27 8.48 -35.74
C ILE A 26 12.29 6.96 -35.93
N ARG A 27 13.11 6.29 -35.13
CA ARG A 27 13.18 4.84 -35.05
C ARG A 27 11.80 4.36 -34.65
N SER A 28 11.14 3.66 -35.57
CA SER A 28 10.01 2.78 -35.28
C SER A 28 10.28 2.08 -33.95
N CYS A 29 9.37 2.26 -32.99
CA CYS A 29 9.41 1.58 -31.70
C CYS A 29 9.20 0.08 -32.00
N GLY A 30 10.29 -0.63 -32.26
CA GLY A 30 10.27 -2.08 -32.41
C GLY A 30 9.73 -2.67 -31.11
N PHE A 31 8.79 -3.60 -31.22
CA PHE A 31 8.37 -4.42 -30.10
C PHE A 31 9.61 -5.07 -29.49
N HIS A 32 9.98 -4.65 -28.28
CA HIS A 32 11.05 -5.27 -27.53
C HIS A 32 10.54 -6.64 -27.07
N THR A 33 10.99 -7.72 -27.72
CA THR A 33 10.84 -9.07 -27.19
C THR A 33 12.04 -9.34 -26.27
N SER A 34 11.87 -9.15 -24.97
CA SER A 34 12.85 -9.66 -24.01
C SER A 34 12.88 -11.19 -24.11
N SER A 35 14.07 -11.79 -24.11
CA SER A 35 14.21 -13.24 -23.98
C SER A 35 13.42 -13.71 -22.75
N ASN A 36 12.48 -14.63 -22.93
CA ASN A 36 11.85 -15.32 -21.81
C ASN A 36 12.97 -16.00 -21.02
N LEU A 37 13.32 -15.43 -19.87
CA LEU A 37 14.13 -16.14 -18.90
C LEU A 37 13.26 -17.30 -18.43
N ASN A 38 13.71 -18.54 -18.64
CA ASN A 38 13.15 -19.71 -17.96
C ASN A 38 13.50 -19.61 -16.47
N THR A 39 12.98 -18.60 -15.79
CA THR A 39 13.03 -18.51 -14.34
C THR A 39 12.21 -19.66 -13.79
N PHE A 40 12.78 -20.39 -12.83
CA PHE A 40 12.04 -21.31 -11.97
C PHE A 40 10.72 -20.66 -11.57
N TRP A 41 9.60 -21.38 -11.72
CA TRP A 41 8.31 -20.86 -11.32
C TRP A 41 8.35 -20.53 -9.82
N VAL A 42 8.34 -19.24 -9.50
CA VAL A 42 8.23 -18.76 -8.13
C VAL A 42 6.75 -18.47 -7.91
N ARG A 43 6.18 -19.13 -6.91
CA ARG A 43 4.82 -18.82 -6.45
C ARG A 43 4.74 -17.32 -6.13
N ASP A 44 3.77 -16.63 -6.70
CA ASP A 44 3.57 -15.20 -6.46
C ASP A 44 3.52 -14.93 -4.95
N GLU A 45 4.39 -14.03 -4.47
CA GLU A 45 4.52 -13.65 -3.05
C GLU A 45 3.18 -13.15 -2.47
N LYS A 46 2.26 -12.66 -3.32
CA LYS A 46 0.94 -12.16 -2.93
C LYS A 46 -0.22 -13.07 -3.34
N GLY A 47 0.04 -14.11 -4.11
CA GLY A 47 -1.00 -15.01 -4.68
C GLY A 47 -1.52 -16.07 -3.70
N GLY A 48 -1.14 -16.00 -2.42
CA GLY A 48 -1.38 -17.03 -1.41
C GLY A 48 -2.58 -16.80 -0.50
N TYR A 49 -3.23 -15.63 -0.49
CA TYR A 49 -4.42 -15.44 0.33
C TYR A 49 -5.43 -16.51 -0.05
N LYS A 50 -5.91 -17.26 0.94
CA LYS A 50 -6.95 -18.27 0.77
C LYS A 50 -8.25 -17.61 0.29
N GLY A 51 -8.34 -17.28 -1.00
CA GLY A 51 -9.60 -17.24 -1.74
C GLY A 51 -10.12 -18.65 -2.01
N GLY A 52 -9.68 -19.63 -1.21
CA GLY A 52 -9.98 -21.03 -1.38
C GLY A 52 -11.44 -21.29 -1.03
N THR A 53 -12.18 -21.80 -2.02
CA THR A 53 -13.34 -22.67 -1.82
C THR A 53 -14.57 -22.07 -1.13
N ALA A 54 -14.74 -20.75 -1.09
CA ALA A 54 -16.05 -20.20 -0.73
C ALA A 54 -17.03 -20.57 -1.84
N LYS A 55 -17.92 -21.54 -1.56
CA LYS A 55 -19.01 -21.90 -2.48
C LYS A 55 -19.81 -20.62 -2.73
N ILE A 56 -19.90 -20.21 -3.99
CA ILE A 56 -20.68 -19.03 -4.37
C ILE A 56 -22.14 -19.34 -4.01
N PRO A 57 -22.79 -18.53 -3.16
CA PRO A 57 -24.17 -18.79 -2.76
C PRO A 57 -25.10 -18.72 -3.98
N PRO A 58 -26.25 -19.41 -3.92
CA PRO A 58 -27.25 -19.39 -4.99
C PRO A 58 -27.77 -17.98 -5.25
N ILE A 59 -28.26 -17.72 -6.48
CA ILE A 59 -28.74 -16.39 -6.91
C ILE A 59 -29.85 -15.86 -5.99
N THR A 60 -30.70 -16.75 -5.48
CA THR A 60 -31.80 -16.44 -4.56
C THR A 60 -31.35 -15.77 -3.26
N GLU A 61 -30.15 -16.08 -2.77
CA GLU A 61 -29.57 -15.47 -1.57
C GLU A 61 -28.82 -14.18 -1.90
N ARG A 62 -28.14 -14.16 -3.06
CA ARG A 62 -27.33 -13.03 -3.50
C ARG A 62 -28.13 -11.76 -3.82
N ILE A 63 -29.31 -11.90 -4.42
CA ILE A 63 -30.16 -10.75 -4.78
C ILE A 63 -30.63 -9.97 -3.53
N PRO A 64 -31.26 -10.59 -2.52
CA PRO A 64 -31.69 -9.86 -1.33
C PRO A 64 -30.51 -9.31 -0.52
N GLU A 65 -29.36 -9.99 -0.51
CA GLU A 65 -28.11 -9.45 0.04
C GLU A 65 -27.65 -8.20 -0.72
N GLY A 66 -27.62 -8.26 -2.04
CA GLY A 66 -27.27 -7.12 -2.90
C GLY A 66 -28.21 -5.93 -2.71
N LEU A 67 -29.52 -6.16 -2.54
CA LEU A 67 -30.49 -5.08 -2.25
C LEU A 67 -30.30 -4.50 -0.84
N LYS A 68 -29.95 -5.32 0.15
CA LYS A 68 -29.61 -4.86 1.51
C LYS A 68 -28.34 -3.99 1.49
N GLU A 69 -27.33 -4.38 0.72
CA GLU A 69 -26.12 -3.58 0.51
C GLU A 69 -26.46 -2.28 -0.23
N LEU A 70 -27.21 -2.36 -1.34
CA LEU A 70 -27.60 -1.19 -2.13
C LEU A 70 -28.39 -0.17 -1.30
N LYS A 71 -29.31 -0.60 -0.43
CA LYS A 71 -30.03 0.30 0.48
C LYS A 71 -29.08 1.08 1.39
N LYS A 72 -28.04 0.42 1.92
CA LYS A 72 -27.01 1.07 2.75
C LYS A 72 -26.21 2.08 1.93
N GLU A 73 -25.84 1.71 0.70
CA GLU A 73 -25.10 2.60 -0.21
C GLU A 73 -25.93 3.82 -0.60
N ILE A 74 -27.23 3.68 -0.92
CA ILE A 74 -28.11 4.82 -1.23
C ILE A 74 -28.24 5.76 -0.02
N PHE A 75 -28.33 5.20 1.20
CA PHE A 75 -28.37 6.02 2.42
C PHE A 75 -27.06 6.79 2.63
N LEU A 76 -25.92 6.13 2.41
CA LEU A 76 -24.60 6.78 2.49
C LEU A 76 -24.45 7.87 1.42
N PHE A 77 -24.90 7.60 0.20
CA PHE A 77 -24.93 8.57 -0.90
C PHE A 77 -25.77 9.80 -0.56
N GLY A 78 -26.96 9.60 0.01
CA GLY A 78 -27.81 10.72 0.44
C GLY A 78 -27.11 11.62 1.47
N LYS A 79 -26.33 11.04 2.39
CA LYS A 79 -25.50 11.80 3.33
C LYS A 79 -24.38 12.55 2.62
N GLU A 80 -23.68 11.91 1.69
CA GLU A 80 -22.62 12.58 0.91
C GLU A 80 -23.16 13.79 0.15
N VAL A 81 -24.29 13.63 -0.56
CA VAL A 81 -24.95 14.73 -1.28
C VAL A 81 -25.39 15.82 -0.32
N HIS A 82 -25.96 15.45 0.83
CA HIS A 82 -26.37 16.41 1.86
C HIS A 82 -25.16 17.20 2.40
N ASP A 83 -24.06 16.53 2.73
CA ASP A 83 -22.87 17.15 3.30
C ASP A 83 -22.11 18.02 2.27
N GLU A 84 -22.14 17.62 0.99
CA GLU A 84 -21.61 18.41 -0.13
C GLU A 84 -22.46 19.67 -0.35
N PHE A 85 -23.80 19.54 -0.32
CA PHE A 85 -24.71 20.68 -0.44
C PHE A 85 -24.56 21.69 0.71
N HIS A 86 -24.38 21.23 1.94
CA HIS A 86 -24.15 22.10 3.10
C HIS A 86 -22.69 22.55 3.26
N GLY A 87 -21.79 22.11 2.39
CA GLY A 87 -20.38 22.52 2.40
C GLY A 87 -19.57 22.09 3.62
N ILE A 88 -20.13 21.25 4.50
CA ILE A 88 -19.46 20.68 5.71
C ILE A 88 -18.16 19.99 5.31
N ASN A 89 -18.22 19.38 4.14
CA ASN A 89 -17.25 18.47 3.58
C ASN A 89 -16.48 19.12 2.42
N ASN A 90 -16.54 20.46 2.30
CA ASN A 90 -16.00 21.17 1.16
C ASN A 90 -14.46 21.08 1.12
N PRO A 91 -13.92 20.31 0.17
CA PRO A 91 -12.49 20.09 0.06
C PRO A 91 -11.74 21.39 -0.29
N LEU A 92 -12.41 22.38 -0.88
CA LEU A 92 -11.85 23.67 -1.27
C LEU A 92 -11.52 24.57 -0.06
N LEU A 93 -11.94 24.19 1.15
CA LEU A 93 -11.68 24.96 2.37
C LEU A 93 -10.29 24.69 2.99
N ILE A 94 -9.47 23.80 2.42
CA ILE A 94 -8.10 23.58 2.91
C ILE A 94 -7.29 24.84 2.62
N ARG A 95 -7.09 25.66 3.67
CA ARG A 95 -6.27 26.87 3.57
C ARG A 95 -4.79 26.52 3.56
N PRO A 96 -3.97 27.23 2.79
CA PRO A 96 -2.53 27.06 2.85
C PRO A 96 -2.02 27.38 4.27
N GLY A 97 -1.22 26.48 4.84
CA GLY A 97 -0.67 26.61 6.20
C GLY A 97 -1.49 25.93 7.31
N GLU A 98 -2.68 25.41 7.01
CA GLU A 98 -3.48 24.64 7.97
C GLU A 98 -3.03 23.17 8.02
N ILE A 99 -2.92 22.63 9.23
CA ILE A 99 -2.54 21.23 9.47
C ILE A 99 -3.81 20.43 9.79
N ASP A 100 -4.18 19.51 8.90
CA ASP A 100 -5.28 18.58 9.11
C ASP A 100 -4.78 17.31 9.84
N ILE A 101 -5.08 17.21 11.14
CA ILE A 101 -4.69 16.07 11.97
C ILE A 101 -5.76 14.97 11.84
N LYS A 102 -5.50 14.00 10.97
CA LYS A 102 -6.43 12.87 10.74
C LYS A 102 -6.37 11.79 11.82
N TRP A 103 -5.17 11.50 12.31
CA TRP A 103 -4.94 10.46 13.31
C TRP A 103 -4.10 11.05 14.43
N LYS A 104 -4.61 10.96 15.66
CA LYS A 104 -3.88 11.38 16.85
C LYS A 104 -3.96 10.29 17.90
N PHE A 105 -2.80 9.86 18.39
CA PHE A 105 -2.72 8.98 19.54
C PHE A 105 -2.99 9.79 20.82
N GLY A 106 -3.66 9.16 21.79
CA GLY A 106 -3.90 9.78 23.10
C GLY A 106 -4.94 9.07 23.95
N TYR A 107 -5.85 8.33 23.32
CA TYR A 107 -6.91 7.57 23.99
C TYR A 107 -6.98 6.15 23.40
N GLU A 108 -7.41 5.16 24.18
CA GLU A 108 -7.43 3.76 23.72
C GLU A 108 -8.27 3.57 22.45
N ALA A 109 -9.41 4.28 22.32
CA ALA A 109 -10.21 4.22 21.09
C ALA A 109 -9.49 4.77 19.83
N SER A 110 -8.34 5.45 19.97
CA SER A 110 -7.52 5.86 18.82
C SER A 110 -6.80 4.67 18.19
N LEU A 111 -6.53 3.62 18.98
CA LEU A 111 -5.94 2.36 18.52
C LEU A 111 -6.89 1.61 17.59
N ASP A 112 -8.21 1.77 17.78
CA ASP A 112 -9.22 1.14 16.93
C ASP A 112 -9.14 1.59 15.47
N HIS A 113 -8.55 2.74 15.18
CA HIS A 113 -8.34 3.21 13.81
C HIS A 113 -7.20 2.48 13.10
N TRP A 114 -6.43 1.66 13.81
CA TRP A 114 -5.29 0.93 13.28
C TRP A 114 -5.57 -0.58 13.26
N VAL A 115 -4.89 -1.26 12.35
CA VAL A 115 -4.86 -2.71 12.24
C VAL A 115 -3.41 -3.11 12.21
N THR A 116 -3.04 -3.90 13.20
CA THR A 116 -1.75 -4.57 13.28
C THR A 116 -1.90 -5.96 12.69
N SER A 117 -0.93 -6.38 11.89
CA SER A 117 -0.92 -7.71 11.28
C SER A 117 0.51 -8.25 11.21
N ALA A 118 0.71 -9.50 11.58
CA ALA A 118 1.96 -10.22 11.47
C ALA A 118 1.87 -11.41 10.49
N ASP A 119 3.00 -12.03 10.21
CA ASP A 119 3.07 -13.30 9.48
C ASP A 119 2.39 -14.47 10.21
N SER A 120 2.34 -14.43 11.55
CA SER A 120 1.66 -15.43 12.38
C SER A 120 0.15 -15.44 12.18
N ASP A 121 -0.49 -14.29 12.00
CA ASP A 121 -1.95 -14.17 11.72
C ASP A 121 -2.36 -14.93 10.46
N HIS A 122 -1.44 -15.05 9.50
CA HIS A 122 -1.66 -15.71 8.22
C HIS A 122 -1.15 -17.16 8.22
N ASN A 123 -0.61 -17.67 9.34
CA ASN A 123 0.08 -18.95 9.47
C ASN A 123 1.30 -19.07 8.54
N GLU A 124 2.02 -17.96 8.34
CA GLU A 124 3.17 -17.84 7.43
C GLU A 124 4.51 -17.78 8.17
N GLY A 125 4.49 -17.47 9.46
CA GLY A 125 5.67 -17.33 10.31
C GLY A 125 5.34 -17.36 11.80
N MET A 126 6.27 -16.87 12.61
CA MET A 126 6.20 -16.87 14.08
C MET A 126 6.42 -15.47 14.68
N SER A 127 6.32 -14.41 13.87
CA SER A 127 6.47 -13.04 14.34
C SER A 127 5.20 -12.57 15.03
N ASN A 128 5.32 -11.71 16.03
CA ASN A 128 4.20 -11.14 16.76
C ASN A 128 4.39 -9.62 16.87
N CYS A 129 3.31 -8.85 16.74
CA CYS A 129 3.37 -7.41 16.93
C CYS A 129 2.07 -6.88 17.54
N GLU A 130 2.22 -5.81 18.31
CA GLU A 130 1.15 -5.14 19.02
C GLU A 130 1.33 -3.62 18.92
N LEU A 131 0.20 -2.90 18.95
CA LEU A 131 0.17 -1.46 19.04
C LEU A 131 -0.45 -1.06 20.38
N SER A 132 0.33 -0.47 21.26
CA SER A 132 -0.09 -0.02 22.58
C SER A 132 0.07 1.49 22.75
N LEU A 133 -0.51 2.07 23.79
CA LEU A 133 -0.28 3.46 24.17
C LEU A 133 0.76 3.55 25.27
N THR A 134 1.70 4.48 25.11
CA THR A 134 2.65 4.86 26.16
C THR A 134 1.94 5.74 27.20
N LYS A 135 2.49 5.84 28.41
CA LYS A 135 2.01 6.76 29.47
C LYS A 135 1.88 8.21 28.99
N ASP A 136 2.71 8.62 28.02
CA ASP A 136 2.69 9.96 27.41
C ASP A 136 1.60 10.13 26.33
N GLY A 137 0.72 9.14 26.14
CA GLY A 137 -0.35 9.16 25.13
C GLY A 137 0.13 8.93 23.69
N LYS A 138 1.37 8.47 23.49
CA LYS A 138 1.93 8.15 22.16
C LYS A 138 1.68 6.69 21.80
N GLY A 139 1.45 6.41 20.51
CA GLY A 139 1.38 5.04 20.01
C GLY A 139 2.76 4.40 19.98
N LEU A 140 2.88 3.23 20.61
CA LEU A 140 4.07 2.39 20.61
C LEU A 140 3.77 1.11 19.82
N PHE A 141 4.42 0.95 18.68
CA PHE A 141 4.38 -0.27 17.90
C PHE A 141 5.57 -1.15 18.29
N SER A 142 5.31 -2.30 18.89
CA SER A 142 6.33 -3.22 19.41
C SER A 142 6.00 -4.66 19.09
N GLY A 143 7.02 -5.50 18.93
CA GLY A 143 6.82 -6.89 18.57
C GLY A 143 8.13 -7.67 18.48
N GLU A 144 8.01 -8.97 18.30
CA GLU A 144 9.12 -9.88 18.04
C GLU A 144 9.10 -10.33 16.59
N LEU A 145 10.19 -10.08 15.87
CA LEU A 145 10.33 -10.43 14.45
C LEU A 145 11.16 -11.70 14.29
N CYS A 146 10.54 -12.77 13.77
CA CYS A 146 11.23 -14.02 13.50
C CYS A 146 11.50 -14.17 12.00
N LYS A 147 12.78 -14.21 11.60
CA LYS A 147 13.20 -14.36 10.20
C LYS A 147 13.26 -15.83 9.73
N ILE A 148 12.97 -16.77 10.62
CA ILE A 148 13.06 -18.20 10.32
C ILE A 148 11.79 -18.58 9.55
N ALA A 149 11.95 -18.97 8.29
CA ALA A 149 10.84 -19.48 7.49
C ALA A 149 10.36 -20.85 8.03
N PRO A 150 9.05 -21.10 8.13
CA PRO A 150 8.52 -22.41 8.48
C PRO A 150 8.98 -23.49 7.49
N LYS A 151 9.17 -24.72 7.98
CA LYS A 151 9.65 -25.86 7.19
C LYS A 151 8.63 -26.41 6.18
N ASP A 152 7.42 -25.83 6.12
CA ASP A 152 6.32 -26.28 5.25
C ASP A 152 6.58 -26.08 3.74
N GLY A 153 7.64 -25.36 3.36
CA GLY A 153 8.02 -25.14 1.96
C GLY A 153 7.03 -24.29 1.14
N ARG A 154 5.98 -23.75 1.77
CA ARG A 154 4.97 -22.89 1.12
C ARG A 154 5.48 -21.47 0.87
N ILE A 155 6.36 -20.99 1.73
CA ILE A 155 6.83 -19.61 1.77
C ILE A 155 8.35 -19.62 1.91
N ALA A 156 9.02 -18.84 1.07
CA ALA A 156 10.48 -18.78 1.03
C ALA A 156 11.09 -17.81 2.07
N ARG A 157 10.28 -16.86 2.57
CA ARG A 157 10.72 -15.80 3.49
C ARG A 157 9.65 -15.53 4.55
N ALA A 158 10.06 -15.46 5.80
CA ALA A 158 9.20 -15.07 6.92
C ALA A 158 9.80 -13.86 7.66
N GLY A 159 9.02 -13.26 8.54
CA GLY A 159 9.44 -12.09 9.31
C GLY A 159 8.87 -10.81 8.76
N TYR A 160 7.56 -10.60 8.92
CA TYR A 160 6.97 -9.28 8.79
C TYR A 160 6.00 -8.95 9.92
N CYS A 161 6.01 -7.67 10.28
CA CYS A 161 5.05 -7.04 11.16
C CYS A 161 4.61 -5.75 10.46
N ASN A 162 3.31 -5.51 10.39
CA ASN A 162 2.75 -4.37 9.68
C ASN A 162 1.70 -3.69 10.54
N MET A 163 1.63 -2.36 10.41
CA MET A 163 0.61 -1.53 11.00
C MET A 163 0.02 -0.66 9.89
N LYS A 164 -1.31 -0.71 9.74
CA LYS A 164 -2.04 0.07 8.74
C LYS A 164 -3.25 0.73 9.36
N THR A 165 -3.62 1.91 8.89
CA THR A 165 -4.91 2.52 9.26
C THR A 165 -6.04 1.71 8.63
N LYS A 166 -7.15 1.52 9.36
CA LYS A 166 -8.40 1.00 8.80
C LYS A 166 -8.81 1.90 7.63
N THR A 167 -9.08 1.27 6.49
CA THR A 167 -9.72 2.00 5.39
C THR A 167 -11.18 2.14 5.76
N PHE A 168 -11.58 3.32 6.22
CA PHE A 168 -12.99 3.65 6.34
C PHE A 168 -13.61 3.58 4.94
N ARG A 169 -14.69 2.81 4.78
CA ARG A 169 -15.57 2.99 3.63
C ARG A 169 -16.26 4.33 3.81
N LEU A 170 -15.67 5.35 3.21
CA LEU A 170 -16.19 6.72 3.33
C LEU A 170 -17.09 7.08 2.15
N HIS A 171 -17.19 6.24 1.13
CA HIS A 171 -17.94 6.58 -0.07
C HIS A 171 -18.80 5.46 -0.61
N VAL A 172 -19.89 5.90 -1.22
CA VAL A 172 -20.83 5.11 -2.00
C VAL A 172 -20.10 4.16 -2.95
N PHE A 173 -20.62 2.94 -3.08
CA PHE A 173 -20.19 1.90 -4.02
C PHE A 173 -18.71 1.49 -3.89
N ASN A 174 -18.14 1.58 -2.68
CA ASN A 174 -16.72 1.30 -2.43
C ASN A 174 -15.76 2.20 -3.24
N LEU A 175 -16.22 3.39 -3.65
CA LEU A 175 -15.37 4.36 -4.32
C LEU A 175 -14.24 4.83 -3.40
N ARG A 176 -13.10 5.17 -4.01
CA ARG A 176 -11.97 5.72 -3.25
C ARG A 176 -12.35 7.12 -2.77
N SER A 177 -12.29 7.31 -1.46
CA SER A 177 -12.59 8.59 -0.87
C SER A 177 -11.77 9.75 -1.40
N MET A 178 -12.44 10.86 -1.72
CA MET A 178 -11.74 12.08 -2.10
C MET A 178 -10.96 12.67 -0.93
N TYR A 179 -11.39 12.46 0.32
CA TYR A 179 -10.62 12.80 1.52
C TYR A 179 -9.31 12.01 1.65
N ARG A 180 -9.21 10.87 0.95
CA ARG A 180 -7.97 10.09 0.81
C ARG A 180 -7.14 10.53 -0.39
N SER A 181 -7.61 11.49 -1.19
CA SER A 181 -6.79 12.14 -2.22
C SER A 181 -5.82 13.10 -1.55
N MET A 182 -4.61 12.61 -1.29
CA MET A 182 -3.53 13.39 -0.68
C MET A 182 -2.91 14.40 -1.66
N ARG A 183 -3.45 14.51 -2.89
CA ARG A 183 -2.91 15.33 -3.99
C ARG A 183 -2.86 16.83 -3.69
N ARG A 184 -3.56 17.31 -2.65
CA ARG A 184 -3.66 18.73 -2.29
C ARG A 184 -2.84 19.11 -1.06
N TYR A 185 -2.21 18.13 -0.41
CA TYR A 185 -1.30 18.38 0.70
C TYR A 185 0.12 18.50 0.16
N THR A 186 0.87 19.50 0.65
CA THR A 186 2.26 19.72 0.23
C THR A 186 3.24 18.80 0.95
N HIS A 187 2.97 18.48 2.21
CA HIS A 187 3.79 17.64 3.06
C HIS A 187 2.93 16.71 3.92
N ARG A 188 3.55 15.65 4.43
CA ARG A 188 2.95 14.69 5.36
C ARG A 188 3.90 14.53 6.53
N THR A 189 3.40 14.76 7.73
CA THR A 189 4.11 14.60 9.01
C THR A 189 3.25 13.78 9.94
#